data_AF-A0A0F7LRZ8-F1
#
_entry.id   AF-A0A0F7LRZ8-F1
#
_cell.length_a   1.000
_cell.length_b   1.000
_cell.length_c   1.000
_cell.angle_alpha   90.00
_cell.angle_beta   90.00
_cell.angle_gamma   90.00
#
_symmetry.space_group_name_H-M   'P 1'
#
loop_
_entity.id
_entity.type
_entity.pdbx_description
1 polymer ?
#
loop_
_entity_poly.entity_id
_entity_poly.type
_entity_poly.pdbx_seq_one_letter_code
_entity_poly.pdbx_strand_id
1 'polypeptide(L)'
;MEKKSNLSNAKSNMENIKSNGPSADDLKKRFKEGSIPLQTDFADLINIADMGRRAVGKAPSQTDNPNSALKLDNDGALAVKLNDNSGLKTDKDGLSVKIKNKSLLADNSGLAVNAGRGLRINNDKLEVDDHHGIEIVNEGVKVKASNGINVNSDGVSVKAKDKTINVESTGISVRLGWGIKIGDGLDVKASNGINVDSNGVSVKAGDGIKVDNNGVSIDPNKVLPKGMIVMFSGSSAPTGWAFCDGKTYNGVTVPDLRSRFVMCGETISDTGKSSNKASGGSSAKNFFRDTKPTTVSVSVNVQNTTLTEAQIPSHKHIGGMPYCWGTGMKYIGFSDTQTQYQIDNTYNSSIWRKHSDGQSLYACTSNTGGGQGHNHHATASSPSHNHSVDVIPPYYLLAFIMKL
;
A
#
# COMPACT_ATOMS: atom_id res chain seq x y z
N MET A 1 60.81 33.01 -60.75
CA MET A 1 61.29 33.94 -59.71
C MET A 1 62.12 33.14 -58.73
N GLU A 2 63.41 32.94 -59.00
CA GLU A 2 64.50 33.85 -58.62
C GLU A 2 64.60 34.07 -57.11
N LYS A 3 65.56 33.38 -56.47
CA LYS A 3 66.79 34.02 -56.01
C LYS A 3 67.83 32.94 -55.67
N LYS A 4 68.74 32.72 -56.62
CA LYS A 4 70.05 32.13 -56.37
C LYS A 4 70.87 33.17 -55.61
N SER A 5 71.28 32.90 -54.37
CA SER A 5 72.31 33.71 -53.70
C SER A 5 73.67 33.02 -53.83
N ASN A 6 74.48 33.56 -54.73
CA ASN A 6 75.91 33.32 -54.83
C ASN A 6 76.58 33.57 -53.49
N LEU A 7 77.19 32.54 -52.88
CA LEU A 7 78.30 32.75 -51.96
C LEU A 7 79.58 32.66 -52.78
N SER A 8 80.29 33.78 -52.85
CA SER A 8 81.59 33.88 -53.49
C SER A 8 82.59 32.96 -52.81
N ASN A 9 83.28 32.15 -53.62
CA ASN A 9 84.52 31.47 -53.27
C ASN A 9 85.54 32.46 -52.70
N ALA A 10 85.59 32.57 -51.37
CA ALA A 10 86.81 32.98 -50.70
C ALA A 10 87.77 31.79 -50.82
N LYS A 11 88.64 31.86 -51.84
CA LYS A 11 89.89 31.08 -51.89
C LYS A 11 90.67 31.40 -50.61
N SER A 12 90.46 30.63 -49.56
CA SER A 12 91.47 30.49 -48.52
C SER A 12 92.45 29.45 -49.05
N ASN A 13 93.68 29.92 -49.26
CA ASN A 13 94.84 29.07 -49.50
C ASN A 13 95.02 28.15 -48.28
N MET A 14 94.28 27.05 -48.24
CA MET A 14 94.72 25.86 -47.53
C MET A 14 95.72 25.16 -48.45
N GLU A 15 96.92 25.75 -48.51
CA GLU A 15 98.09 24.95 -48.82
C GLU A 15 98.10 23.81 -47.80
N ASN A 16 98.17 22.59 -48.33
CA ASN A 16 98.54 21.40 -47.60
C ASN A 16 99.77 21.71 -46.75
N ILE A 17 99.59 22.06 -45.47
CA ILE A 17 100.65 21.98 -44.47
C ILE A 17 100.84 20.49 -44.20
N LYS A 18 101.44 19.80 -45.18
CA LYS A 18 102.27 18.65 -44.85
C LYS A 18 103.36 19.18 -43.92
N SER A 19 103.56 18.51 -42.79
CA SER A 19 104.70 18.69 -41.91
C SER A 19 106.00 18.43 -42.70
N ASN A 20 106.44 19.41 -43.47
CA ASN A 20 107.62 19.35 -44.33
C ASN A 20 108.81 20.11 -43.71
N GLY A 21 108.65 20.68 -42.51
CA GLY A 21 109.76 21.24 -41.74
C GLY A 21 110.51 20.15 -40.96
N PRO A 22 111.81 20.35 -40.65
CA PRO A 22 112.58 19.45 -39.77
C PRO A 22 111.90 19.30 -38.41
N SER A 23 112.02 18.11 -37.78
CA SER A 23 111.50 17.92 -36.42
C SER A 23 112.23 18.85 -35.43
N ALA A 24 111.62 19.10 -34.26
CA ALA A 24 112.27 19.90 -33.22
C ALA A 24 113.66 19.35 -32.84
N ASP A 25 113.84 18.02 -32.87
CA ASP A 25 115.12 17.40 -32.56
C ASP A 25 116.13 17.49 -33.72
N ASP A 26 115.66 17.51 -34.97
CA ASP A 26 116.51 17.78 -36.14
C ASP A 26 117.04 19.21 -36.09
N LEU A 27 116.18 20.19 -35.77
CA LEU A 27 116.62 21.56 -35.54
C LEU A 27 117.62 21.63 -34.39
N LYS A 28 117.33 21.03 -33.23
CA LYS A 28 118.30 21.00 -32.11
C LYS A 28 119.67 20.42 -32.52
N LYS A 29 119.71 19.39 -33.36
CA LYS A 29 120.97 18.82 -33.89
C LYS A 29 121.69 19.78 -34.83
N ARG A 30 120.97 20.54 -35.65
CA ARG A 30 121.54 21.55 -36.57
C ARG A 30 122.03 22.80 -35.83
N PHE A 31 121.44 23.09 -34.67
CA PHE A 31 121.80 24.17 -33.76
C PHE A 31 122.76 23.76 -32.61
N LYS A 32 123.37 22.57 -32.67
CA LYS A 32 124.32 22.13 -31.63
C LYS A 32 125.63 22.91 -31.68
N GLU A 33 126.34 22.93 -30.55
CA GLU A 33 127.67 23.53 -30.43
C GLU A 33 128.64 23.02 -31.51
N GLY A 34 129.37 23.94 -32.14
CA GLY A 34 130.27 23.66 -33.25
C GLY A 34 129.62 23.48 -34.63
N SER A 35 128.30 23.60 -34.75
CA SER A 35 127.60 23.60 -36.04
C SER A 35 127.25 25.03 -36.49
N ILE A 36 127.21 25.27 -37.81
CA ILE A 36 126.75 26.54 -38.39
C ILE A 36 125.37 26.31 -39.01
N PRO A 37 124.27 26.74 -38.36
CA PRO A 37 122.91 26.59 -38.90
C PRO A 37 122.74 27.38 -40.21
N LEU A 38 121.98 26.84 -41.16
CA LEU A 38 121.69 27.48 -42.44
C LEU A 38 120.53 28.48 -42.33
N GLN A 39 120.42 29.40 -43.29
CA GLN A 39 119.28 30.33 -43.39
C GLN A 39 117.93 29.60 -43.37
N THR A 40 117.85 28.41 -43.97
CA THR A 40 116.66 27.56 -43.95
C THR A 40 116.35 27.05 -42.54
N ASP A 41 117.37 26.70 -41.74
CA ASP A 41 117.18 26.24 -40.36
C ASP A 41 116.62 27.35 -39.45
N PHE A 42 117.04 28.60 -39.68
CA PHE A 42 116.47 29.76 -38.98
C PHE A 42 115.02 30.06 -39.42
N ALA A 43 114.72 29.97 -40.72
CA ALA A 43 113.37 30.14 -41.23
C ALA A 43 112.42 29.08 -40.64
N ASP A 44 112.87 27.83 -40.58
CA ASP A 44 112.13 26.71 -40.00
C ASP A 44 111.87 26.92 -38.50
N LEU A 45 112.88 27.35 -37.74
CA LEU A 45 112.72 27.68 -36.32
C LEU A 45 111.71 28.81 -36.09
N ILE A 46 111.79 29.89 -36.88
CA ILE A 46 110.87 31.04 -36.79
C ILE A 46 109.45 30.61 -37.15
N ASN A 47 109.27 29.80 -38.18
CA ASN A 47 107.96 29.31 -38.58
C ASN A 47 107.35 28.42 -37.50
N ILE A 48 108.12 27.52 -36.87
CA ILE A 48 107.66 26.70 -35.76
C ILE A 48 107.27 27.55 -34.55
N ALA A 49 108.09 28.56 -34.20
CA ALA A 49 107.79 29.48 -33.11
C ALA A 49 106.56 30.35 -33.40
N ASP A 50 106.38 30.84 -34.63
CA ASP A 50 105.23 31.63 -35.04
C ASP A 50 103.95 30.79 -35.06
N MET A 51 104.02 29.53 -35.50
CA MET A 51 102.92 28.57 -35.40
C MET A 51 102.50 28.34 -33.94
N GLY A 52 103.45 28.10 -33.03
CA GLY A 52 103.15 27.91 -31.61
C GLY A 52 102.51 29.13 -30.97
N ARG A 53 103.06 30.33 -31.24
CA ARG A 53 102.50 31.62 -30.80
C ARG A 53 101.07 31.83 -31.29
N ARG A 54 100.80 31.57 -32.57
CA ARG A 54 99.47 31.70 -33.17
C ARG A 54 98.49 30.67 -32.60
N ALA A 55 98.94 29.44 -32.34
CA ALA A 55 98.10 28.38 -31.78
C ALA A 55 97.54 28.73 -30.41
N VAL A 56 98.31 29.43 -29.57
CA VAL A 56 97.86 29.93 -28.26
C VAL A 56 97.23 31.33 -28.33
N GLY A 57 97.03 31.86 -29.55
CA GLY A 57 96.39 33.14 -29.82
C GLY A 57 97.23 34.38 -29.49
N LYS A 58 98.53 34.27 -29.18
CA LYS A 58 99.42 35.41 -28.92
C LYS A 58 99.63 36.25 -30.18
N ALA A 59 99.84 37.57 -30.06
CA ALA A 59 100.19 38.49 -31.16
C ALA A 59 101.71 38.47 -31.49
N PRO A 60 102.21 39.01 -32.63
CA PRO A 60 103.63 38.94 -33.00
C PRO A 60 104.59 39.47 -31.93
N SER A 61 104.10 40.39 -31.09
CA SER A 61 104.76 40.93 -29.89
C SER A 61 104.73 40.00 -28.66
N GLN A 62 104.27 38.75 -28.82
CA GLN A 62 104.11 37.73 -27.77
C GLN A 62 103.19 38.10 -26.59
N THR A 63 102.43 39.18 -26.69
CA THR A 63 101.44 39.60 -25.70
C THR A 63 100.28 38.62 -25.65
N ASP A 64 99.83 38.28 -24.44
CA ASP A 64 98.66 37.43 -24.24
C ASP A 64 97.43 38.09 -24.87
N ASN A 65 96.71 37.30 -25.65
CA ASN A 65 95.42 37.73 -26.19
C ASN A 65 94.33 37.23 -25.23
N PRO A 66 93.70 38.12 -24.44
CA PRO A 66 92.66 37.72 -23.50
C PRO A 66 91.46 37.05 -24.20
N ASN A 67 91.27 37.31 -25.49
CA ASN A 67 90.19 36.75 -26.32
C ASN A 67 90.57 35.42 -27.00
N SER A 68 91.75 34.87 -26.73
CA SER A 68 92.11 33.53 -27.21
C SER A 68 91.24 32.46 -26.54
N ALA A 69 90.69 31.53 -27.33
CA ALA A 69 89.98 30.36 -26.83
C ALA A 69 90.92 29.22 -26.40
N LEU A 70 92.23 29.38 -26.62
CA LEU A 70 93.27 28.41 -26.30
C LEU A 70 94.35 29.05 -25.40
N LYS A 71 94.96 28.27 -24.53
CA LYS A 71 96.06 28.64 -23.65
C LYS A 71 97.07 27.50 -23.56
N LEU A 72 98.26 27.76 -23.02
CA LEU A 72 99.10 26.67 -22.52
C LEU A 72 98.64 26.30 -21.10
N ASP A 73 98.56 25.02 -20.81
CA ASP A 73 98.40 24.54 -19.44
C ASP A 73 99.73 24.59 -18.67
N ASN A 74 99.72 24.11 -17.43
CA ASN A 74 100.89 24.15 -16.55
C ASN A 74 102.04 23.25 -17.04
N ASP A 75 101.75 22.28 -17.90
CA ASP A 75 102.73 21.36 -18.50
C ASP A 75 103.23 21.88 -19.87
N GLY A 76 102.76 23.06 -20.30
CA GLY A 76 103.12 23.66 -21.58
C GLY A 76 102.39 23.03 -22.77
N ALA A 77 101.33 22.25 -22.55
CA ALA A 77 100.49 21.70 -23.61
C ALA A 77 99.37 22.67 -23.98
N LEU A 78 98.92 22.61 -25.24
CA LEU A 78 97.83 23.46 -25.73
C LEU A 78 96.49 22.97 -25.16
N ALA A 79 95.79 23.84 -24.43
CA ALA A 79 94.52 23.55 -23.76
C ALA A 79 93.43 24.57 -24.11
N VAL A 80 92.17 24.18 -23.96
CA VAL A 80 91.02 25.08 -24.12
C VAL A 80 90.94 26.03 -22.92
N LYS A 81 90.79 27.32 -23.18
CA LYS A 81 90.57 28.33 -22.15
C LYS A 81 89.09 28.34 -21.78
N LEU A 82 88.77 27.87 -20.57
CA LEU A 82 87.43 27.91 -20.00
C LEU A 82 87.29 29.01 -18.96
N ASN A 83 86.10 29.62 -18.90
CA ASN A 83 85.70 30.53 -17.83
C ASN A 83 85.10 29.72 -16.66
N ASP A 84 85.23 30.20 -15.42
CA ASP A 84 84.77 29.46 -14.22
C ASP A 84 83.25 29.17 -14.22
N ASN A 85 82.48 30.05 -14.86
CA ASN A 85 81.03 29.93 -15.04
C ASN A 85 80.64 29.36 -16.42
N SER A 86 81.58 28.77 -17.15
CA SER A 86 81.27 28.11 -18.42
C SER A 86 80.46 26.83 -18.21
N GLY A 87 79.61 26.49 -19.19
CA GLY A 87 78.86 25.24 -19.23
C GLY A 87 79.70 24.04 -19.67
N LEU A 88 81.01 24.20 -19.79
CA LEU A 88 81.97 23.18 -20.19
C LEU A 88 82.98 22.97 -19.07
N LYS A 89 83.61 21.81 -19.05
CA LYS A 89 84.73 21.48 -18.17
C LYS A 89 85.78 20.73 -18.96
N THR A 90 87.03 20.84 -18.53
CA THR A 90 88.13 20.02 -19.02
C THR A 90 88.61 19.15 -17.87
N ASP A 91 88.78 17.86 -18.13
CA ASP A 91 89.45 16.93 -17.22
C ASP A 91 90.44 16.05 -17.99
N LYS A 92 90.99 15.01 -17.36
CA LYS A 92 91.98 14.12 -17.97
C LYS A 92 91.46 13.41 -19.22
N ASP A 93 90.13 13.32 -19.41
CA ASP A 93 89.48 12.64 -20.52
C ASP A 93 89.08 13.63 -21.64
N GLY A 94 89.33 14.93 -21.46
CA GLY A 94 89.15 15.97 -22.47
C GLY A 94 88.10 17.03 -22.10
N LEU A 95 87.53 17.66 -23.14
CA LEU A 95 86.48 18.68 -23.00
C LEU A 95 85.09 18.03 -22.94
N SER A 96 84.30 18.36 -21.91
CA SER A 96 82.94 17.83 -21.74
C SER A 96 81.97 18.88 -21.20
N VAL A 97 80.67 18.58 -21.22
CA VAL A 97 79.62 19.47 -20.69
C VAL A 97 79.59 19.39 -19.16
N LYS A 98 79.56 20.56 -18.51
CA LYS A 98 79.43 20.68 -17.05
C LYS A 98 77.96 20.55 -16.66
N ILE A 99 77.55 19.35 -16.26
CA ILE A 99 76.19 19.07 -15.79
C ILE A 99 76.12 19.26 -14.27
N LYS A 100 75.36 20.26 -13.80
CA LYS A 100 75.22 20.59 -12.36
C LYS A 100 74.16 19.73 -11.66
N ASN A 101 73.09 19.39 -12.37
CA ASN A 101 71.95 18.63 -11.85
C ASN A 101 71.59 17.47 -12.78
N LYS A 102 70.85 16.49 -12.27
CA LYS A 102 70.42 15.33 -13.06
C LYS A 102 69.28 15.65 -14.04
N SER A 103 69.17 16.87 -14.57
CA SER A 103 68.17 17.22 -15.60
C SER A 103 68.66 16.91 -17.02
N LEU A 104 69.98 16.87 -17.20
CA LEU A 104 70.65 16.43 -18.42
C LEU A 104 71.54 15.22 -18.09
N LEU A 105 71.78 14.38 -19.08
CA LEU A 105 72.74 13.29 -19.07
C LEU A 105 73.74 13.53 -20.19
N ALA A 106 75.04 13.32 -19.92
CA ALA A 106 76.06 13.30 -20.96
C ALA A 106 76.82 11.99 -20.85
N ASP A 107 76.82 11.22 -21.94
CA ASP A 107 77.59 9.99 -22.08
C ASP A 107 78.15 9.87 -23.52
N ASN A 108 78.65 8.70 -23.89
CA ASN A 108 79.25 8.45 -25.21
C ASN A 108 78.25 8.62 -26.38
N SER A 109 76.95 8.65 -26.10
CA SER A 109 75.85 8.88 -27.05
C SER A 109 75.53 10.37 -27.22
N GLY A 110 76.13 11.25 -26.41
CA GLY A 110 75.95 12.70 -26.47
C GLY A 110 75.22 13.27 -25.24
N LEU A 111 74.66 14.47 -25.40
CA LEU A 111 73.91 15.18 -24.36
C LEU A 111 72.41 14.95 -24.55
N ALA A 112 71.73 14.46 -23.53
CA ALA A 112 70.29 14.17 -23.55
C ALA A 112 69.57 14.77 -22.33
N VAL A 113 68.25 14.91 -22.41
CA VAL A 113 67.41 15.22 -21.26
C VAL A 113 67.23 13.97 -20.40
N ASN A 114 67.39 14.12 -19.08
CA ASN A 114 67.03 13.06 -18.14
C ASN A 114 65.51 13.10 -17.89
N ALA A 115 64.73 12.40 -18.70
CA ALA A 115 63.27 12.34 -18.54
C ALA A 115 62.93 11.59 -17.23
N GLY A 116 62.45 12.34 -16.23
CA GLY A 116 61.94 11.79 -14.97
C GLY A 116 60.52 11.23 -15.11
N ARG A 117 59.83 11.00 -13.98
CA ARG A 117 58.42 10.57 -14.01
C ARG A 117 57.53 11.65 -14.64
N GLY A 118 56.56 11.23 -15.46
CA GLY A 118 55.61 12.12 -16.12
C GLY A 118 56.10 12.77 -17.41
N LEU A 119 57.37 12.56 -17.78
CA LEU A 119 57.91 12.94 -19.08
C LEU A 119 58.51 11.70 -19.76
N ARG A 120 58.48 11.65 -21.09
CA ARG A 120 59.12 10.60 -21.88
C ARG A 120 59.80 11.18 -23.11
N ILE A 121 60.81 10.49 -23.61
CA ILE A 121 61.37 10.74 -24.94
C ILE A 121 60.71 9.77 -25.91
N ASN A 122 60.01 10.29 -26.91
CA ASN A 122 59.31 9.52 -27.94
C ASN A 122 59.71 10.06 -29.32
N ASN A 123 60.32 9.22 -30.16
CA ASN A 123 60.86 9.62 -31.47
C ASN A 123 61.66 10.94 -31.40
N ASP A 124 62.67 10.98 -30.51
CA ASP A 124 63.55 12.13 -30.27
C ASP A 124 62.88 13.41 -29.74
N LYS A 125 61.60 13.35 -29.35
CA LYS A 125 60.86 14.47 -28.76
C LYS A 125 60.58 14.24 -27.27
N LEU A 126 60.82 15.27 -26.46
CA LEU A 126 60.39 15.29 -25.06
C LEU A 126 58.88 15.59 -24.99
N GLU A 127 58.13 14.68 -24.41
CA GLU A 127 56.67 14.76 -24.28
C GLU A 127 56.24 14.45 -22.85
N VAL A 128 55.03 14.87 -22.49
CA VAL A 128 54.38 14.43 -21.25
C VAL A 128 53.95 12.98 -21.41
N ASP A 129 54.21 12.18 -20.38
CA ASP A 129 53.83 10.78 -20.36
C ASP A 129 52.34 10.63 -19.98
N ASP A 130 51.52 10.34 -20.98
CA ASP A 130 50.06 10.40 -20.92
C ASP A 130 49.44 9.09 -20.38
N HIS A 131 49.50 8.92 -19.06
CA HIS A 131 48.88 7.79 -18.36
C HIS A 131 47.64 8.22 -17.54
N HIS A 132 46.68 7.29 -17.41
CA HIS A 132 45.57 7.29 -16.43
C HIS A 132 44.94 8.66 -16.08
N GLY A 133 44.10 9.21 -16.98
CA GLY A 133 43.29 10.41 -16.69
C GLY A 133 43.85 11.71 -17.26
N ILE A 134 44.98 11.65 -17.96
CA ILE A 134 45.58 12.76 -18.72
C ILE A 134 45.46 12.46 -20.22
N GLU A 135 45.18 13.48 -21.02
CA GLU A 135 45.17 13.44 -22.48
C GLU A 135 45.97 14.64 -23.02
N ILE A 136 46.83 14.39 -24.00
CA ILE A 136 47.61 15.45 -24.67
C ILE A 136 46.87 15.84 -25.95
N VAL A 137 46.56 17.12 -26.07
CA VAL A 137 45.89 17.73 -27.23
C VAL A 137 46.74 18.86 -27.80
N ASN A 138 46.29 19.44 -28.91
CA ASN A 138 47.00 20.54 -29.57
C ASN A 138 47.17 21.76 -28.65
N GLU A 139 46.20 22.00 -27.76
CA GLU A 139 46.20 23.11 -26.81
C GLU A 139 47.06 22.84 -25.56
N GLY A 140 47.58 21.61 -25.38
CA GLY A 140 48.40 21.22 -24.24
C GLY A 140 47.90 19.97 -23.53
N VAL A 141 47.91 20.00 -22.20
CA VAL A 141 47.53 18.86 -21.35
C VAL A 141 46.13 19.08 -20.79
N LYS A 142 45.22 18.11 -20.98
CA LYS A 142 43.87 18.14 -20.42
C LYS A 142 43.56 16.87 -19.62
N VAL A 143 42.49 16.92 -18.83
CA VAL A 143 41.93 15.73 -18.17
C VAL A 143 41.25 14.85 -19.21
N LYS A 144 41.59 13.57 -19.23
CA LYS A 144 40.90 12.53 -20.01
C LYS A 144 39.60 12.15 -19.31
N ALA A 145 38.54 12.91 -19.58
CA ALA A 145 37.24 12.70 -18.96
C ALA A 145 36.62 11.35 -19.36
N SER A 146 35.94 10.73 -18.39
CA SER A 146 35.04 9.60 -18.62
C SER A 146 33.59 10.01 -18.33
N ASN A 147 32.68 9.04 -18.21
CA ASN A 147 31.28 9.28 -17.85
C ASN A 147 31.18 10.06 -16.53
N GLY A 148 30.29 11.05 -16.51
CA GLY A 148 30.05 11.87 -15.31
C GLY A 148 30.98 13.07 -15.14
N ILE A 149 31.99 13.25 -16.00
CA ILE A 149 32.86 14.42 -16.01
C ILE A 149 32.72 15.15 -17.36
N ASN A 150 32.66 16.47 -17.30
CA ASN A 150 32.70 17.37 -18.45
C ASN A 150 33.98 18.22 -18.35
N VAL A 151 34.75 18.30 -19.44
CA VAL A 151 35.95 19.13 -19.54
C VAL A 151 35.77 20.06 -20.73
N ASN A 152 35.72 21.36 -20.47
CA ASN A 152 35.51 22.40 -21.49
C ASN A 152 36.32 23.67 -21.17
N SER A 153 36.03 24.77 -21.86
CA SER A 153 36.69 26.07 -21.64
C SER A 153 36.53 26.64 -20.24
N ASP A 154 35.48 26.24 -19.52
CA ASP A 154 35.20 26.70 -18.16
C ASP A 154 35.91 25.84 -17.10
N GLY A 155 36.56 24.75 -17.52
CA GLY A 155 37.33 23.84 -16.67
C GLY A 155 36.73 22.44 -16.60
N VAL A 156 36.82 21.82 -15.42
CA VAL A 156 36.35 20.45 -15.16
C VAL A 156 35.11 20.53 -14.27
N SER A 157 33.99 19.95 -14.72
CA SER A 157 32.73 19.93 -13.98
C SER A 157 32.09 18.54 -14.01
N VAL A 158 31.09 18.33 -13.15
CA VAL A 158 30.28 17.10 -13.17
C VAL A 158 29.30 17.16 -14.35
N LYS A 159 29.21 16.07 -15.10
CA LYS A 159 28.23 15.86 -16.15
C LYS A 159 27.05 15.07 -15.58
N ALA A 160 25.96 15.76 -15.23
CA ALA A 160 24.72 15.10 -14.86
C ALA A 160 24.16 14.32 -16.07
N LYS A 161 23.68 13.09 -15.84
CA LYS A 161 23.04 12.25 -16.88
C LYS A 161 21.72 12.86 -17.35
N ASP A 162 20.96 13.40 -16.40
CA ASP A 162 19.65 14.01 -16.59
C ASP A 162 19.46 15.15 -15.56
N LYS A 163 18.22 15.61 -15.37
CA LYS A 163 17.91 16.74 -14.49
C LYS A 163 17.86 16.37 -12.99
N THR A 164 18.19 15.15 -12.58
CA THR A 164 18.18 14.75 -11.15
C THR A 164 19.27 15.43 -10.33
N ILE A 165 20.38 15.81 -10.97
CA ILE A 165 21.46 16.58 -10.36
C ILE A 165 21.54 17.92 -11.08
N ASN A 166 21.41 19.01 -10.32
CA ASN A 166 21.73 20.35 -10.82
C ASN A 166 23.22 20.60 -10.58
N VAL A 167 23.93 20.98 -11.63
CA VAL A 167 25.33 21.41 -11.56
C VAL A 167 25.35 22.88 -11.93
N GLU A 168 25.61 23.74 -10.94
CA GLU A 168 25.56 25.20 -11.05
C GLU A 168 26.91 25.80 -10.64
N SER A 169 27.11 27.10 -10.89
CA SER A 169 28.35 27.79 -10.51
C SER A 169 28.60 27.83 -9.00
N THR A 170 27.55 27.68 -8.20
CA THR A 170 27.60 27.66 -6.72
C THR A 170 27.79 26.27 -6.13
N GLY A 171 27.67 25.20 -6.93
CA GLY A 171 27.86 23.82 -6.48
C GLY A 171 26.96 22.80 -7.16
N ILE A 172 26.83 21.63 -6.53
CA ILE A 172 26.03 20.50 -7.00
C ILE A 172 24.89 20.27 -6.02
N SER A 173 23.67 20.14 -6.54
CA SER A 173 22.49 19.82 -5.73
C SER A 173 21.66 18.71 -6.38
N VAL A 174 20.84 18.04 -5.58
CA VAL A 174 19.80 17.14 -6.11
C VAL A 174 18.57 17.96 -6.46
N ARG A 175 17.99 17.74 -7.64
CA ARG A 175 16.73 18.35 -8.04
C ARG A 175 15.58 17.68 -7.31
N LEU A 176 14.73 18.47 -6.67
CA LEU A 176 13.62 17.94 -5.86
C LEU A 176 12.38 17.68 -6.71
N GLY A 177 11.82 16.48 -6.54
CA GLY A 177 10.51 16.10 -7.07
C GLY A 177 9.37 16.42 -6.10
N TRP A 178 8.20 15.85 -6.37
CA TRP A 178 7.08 15.92 -5.44
C TRP A 178 7.36 15.07 -4.19
N GLY A 179 6.94 15.55 -3.02
CA GLY A 179 7.09 14.82 -1.76
C GLY A 179 8.42 15.01 -1.04
N ILE A 180 9.38 15.75 -1.61
CA ILE A 180 10.64 16.12 -0.94
C ILE A 180 10.79 17.65 -0.93
N LYS A 181 11.39 18.20 0.12
CA LYS A 181 11.73 19.63 0.28
C LYS A 181 13.17 19.78 0.78
N ILE A 182 13.71 20.99 0.68
CA ILE A 182 14.98 21.35 1.32
C ILE A 182 14.70 21.59 2.81
N GLY A 183 15.46 20.92 3.67
CA GLY A 183 15.55 21.18 5.12
C GLY A 183 17.00 21.15 5.56
N ASP A 184 17.29 20.50 6.69
CA ASP A 184 18.69 20.23 7.08
C ASP A 184 19.37 19.23 6.13
N GLY A 185 18.58 18.51 5.33
CA GLY A 185 19.01 17.73 4.18
C GLY A 185 17.90 17.61 3.13
N LEU A 186 17.58 16.37 2.75
CA LEU A 186 16.42 16.04 1.91
C LEU A 186 15.26 15.57 2.78
N ASP A 187 14.35 16.48 3.10
CA ASP A 187 13.23 16.21 3.99
C ASP A 187 12.00 15.77 3.21
N VAL A 188 11.14 14.96 3.84
CA VAL A 188 9.82 14.69 3.29
C VAL A 188 8.95 15.96 3.36
N LYS A 189 8.35 16.32 2.22
CA LYS A 189 7.33 17.36 2.13
C LYS A 189 5.99 16.80 2.60
N ALA A 190 5.71 16.99 3.88
CA ALA A 190 4.44 16.62 4.49
C ALA A 190 3.24 17.23 3.73
N SER A 191 2.16 16.46 3.66
CA SER A 191 0.86 16.88 3.14
C SER A 191 -0.24 16.31 4.06
N ASN A 192 -1.49 16.32 3.62
CA ASN A 192 -2.58 15.69 4.34
C ASN A 192 -2.28 14.21 4.61
N GLY A 193 -2.51 13.77 5.84
CA GLY A 193 -2.30 12.38 6.27
C GLY A 193 -0.86 12.03 6.67
N ILE A 194 0.12 12.92 6.47
CA ILE A 194 1.51 12.68 6.88
C ILE A 194 1.95 13.76 7.86
N ASN A 195 2.52 13.34 8.99
CA ASN A 195 3.23 14.18 9.92
C ASN A 195 4.74 13.92 9.78
N VAL A 196 5.55 14.98 9.77
CA VAL A 196 7.02 14.89 9.69
C VAL A 196 7.58 15.79 10.77
N ASP A 197 8.28 15.20 11.73
CA ASP A 197 8.90 15.89 12.86
C ASP A 197 10.25 15.27 13.23
N SER A 198 10.83 15.67 14.36
CA SER A 198 12.14 15.20 14.84
C SER A 198 12.19 13.69 15.11
N ASN A 199 11.05 13.02 15.25
CA ASN A 199 10.96 11.57 15.44
C ASN A 199 10.80 10.81 14.10
N GLY A 200 10.73 11.52 12.97
CA GLY A 200 10.63 10.96 11.62
C GLY A 200 9.29 11.20 10.95
N VAL A 201 8.88 10.26 10.10
CA VAL A 201 7.65 10.33 9.30
C VAL A 201 6.59 9.42 9.91
N SER A 202 5.41 9.97 10.18
CA SER A 202 4.28 9.26 10.76
C SER A 202 2.97 9.61 10.06
N VAL A 203 1.92 8.84 10.33
CA VAL A 203 0.57 9.15 9.85
C VAL A 203 -0.01 10.28 10.70
N LYS A 204 -0.50 11.33 10.02
CA LYS A 204 -1.36 12.34 10.64
C LYS A 204 -2.77 11.77 10.74
N ALA A 205 -3.11 11.23 11.92
CA ALA A 205 -4.40 10.61 12.17
C ALA A 205 -5.57 11.57 11.94
N GLY A 206 -6.58 11.11 11.19
CA GLY A 206 -7.90 11.76 11.10
C GLY A 206 -8.87 11.18 12.13
N ASP A 207 -10.14 11.59 12.04
CA ASP A 207 -11.17 11.03 12.92
C ASP A 207 -11.38 9.53 12.70
N GLY A 208 -11.43 8.78 13.80
CA GLY A 208 -11.57 7.33 13.77
C GLY A 208 -10.27 6.56 13.58
N ILE A 209 -9.12 7.22 13.45
CA ILE A 209 -7.80 6.59 13.39
C ILE A 209 -6.99 6.96 14.63
N LYS A 210 -6.30 5.98 15.19
CA LYS A 210 -5.34 6.14 16.29
C LYS A 210 -3.94 5.77 15.78
N VAL A 211 -2.96 6.61 16.07
CA VAL A 211 -1.55 6.36 15.80
C VAL A 211 -0.82 6.40 17.13
N ASP A 212 -0.27 5.26 17.56
CA ASP A 212 0.47 5.12 18.81
C ASP A 212 1.63 4.12 18.67
N ASN A 213 2.26 3.74 19.78
CA ASN A 213 3.40 2.81 19.80
C ASN A 213 3.07 1.40 19.25
N ASN A 214 1.79 1.03 19.16
CA ASN A 214 1.34 -0.23 18.55
C ASN A 214 1.08 -0.10 17.04
N GLY A 215 1.25 1.11 16.48
CA GLY A 215 1.08 1.39 15.05
C GLY A 215 -0.19 2.19 14.74
N VAL A 216 -0.73 1.97 13.54
CA VAL A 216 -1.93 2.63 13.03
C VAL A 216 -3.12 1.69 13.18
N SER A 217 -4.15 2.13 13.89
CA SER A 217 -5.35 1.34 14.16
C SER A 217 -6.61 2.20 14.08
N ILE A 218 -7.79 1.57 14.08
CA ILE A 218 -9.04 2.30 14.27
C ILE A 218 -9.16 2.76 15.71
N ASP A 219 -9.79 3.91 15.95
CA ASP A 219 -10.31 4.29 17.25
C ASP A 219 -11.71 3.69 17.41
N PRO A 220 -11.86 2.55 18.11
CA PRO A 220 -13.15 1.87 18.21
C PRO A 220 -14.18 2.72 18.96
N ASN A 221 -13.80 3.71 19.78
CA ASN A 221 -14.76 4.55 20.49
C ASN A 221 -15.37 5.64 19.61
N LYS A 222 -14.65 6.05 18.55
CA LYS A 222 -15.17 6.98 17.52
C LYS A 222 -15.91 6.25 16.41
N VAL A 223 -15.39 5.10 15.95
CA VAL A 223 -15.97 4.34 14.83
C VAL A 223 -17.17 3.50 15.28
N LEU A 224 -17.16 2.99 16.52
CA LEU A 224 -18.24 2.19 17.10
C LEU A 224 -18.78 2.93 18.33
N PRO A 225 -19.72 3.87 18.16
CA PRO A 225 -20.27 4.63 19.28
C PRO A 225 -20.87 3.73 20.36
N LYS A 226 -20.68 4.14 21.61
CA LYS A 226 -21.29 3.49 22.77
C LYS A 226 -22.81 3.46 22.63
N GLY A 227 -23.42 2.33 22.98
CA GLY A 227 -24.86 2.10 22.80
C GLY A 227 -25.25 1.49 21.45
N MET A 228 -24.31 1.36 20.49
CA MET A 228 -24.56 0.60 19.26
C MET A 228 -24.91 -0.85 19.58
N ILE A 229 -26.00 -1.36 19.01
CA ILE A 229 -26.45 -2.74 19.18
C ILE A 229 -26.30 -3.48 17.85
N VAL A 230 -25.70 -4.66 17.89
CA VAL A 230 -25.52 -5.53 16.72
C VAL A 230 -26.03 -6.93 17.00
N MET A 231 -26.50 -7.61 15.96
CA MET A 231 -26.76 -9.06 16.01
C MET A 231 -25.43 -9.81 15.96
N PHE A 232 -25.26 -10.79 16.84
CA PHE A 232 -24.01 -11.48 17.06
C PHE A 232 -24.25 -12.98 17.25
N SER A 233 -23.52 -13.82 16.52
CA SER A 233 -23.65 -15.27 16.52
C SER A 233 -22.62 -15.99 17.39
N GLY A 234 -21.68 -15.26 18.03
CA GLY A 234 -20.67 -15.85 18.90
C GLY A 234 -21.22 -16.24 20.28
N SER A 235 -20.47 -17.11 20.97
CA SER A 235 -20.86 -17.66 22.28
C SER A 235 -20.61 -16.73 23.47
N SER A 236 -19.79 -15.68 23.29
CA SER A 236 -19.49 -14.68 24.33
C SER A 236 -19.28 -13.31 23.71
N ALA A 237 -19.75 -12.26 24.39
CA ALA A 237 -19.57 -10.89 23.93
C ALA A 237 -18.07 -10.54 23.90
N PRO A 238 -17.51 -10.01 22.79
CA PRO A 238 -16.12 -9.62 22.73
C PRO A 238 -15.78 -8.48 23.71
N THR A 239 -14.49 -8.30 24.00
CA THR A 239 -14.01 -7.19 24.82
C THR A 239 -14.56 -5.86 24.31
N GLY A 240 -15.12 -5.05 25.21
CA GLY A 240 -15.74 -3.77 24.88
C GLY A 240 -17.21 -3.84 24.45
N TRP A 241 -17.82 -5.03 24.47
CA TRP A 241 -19.24 -5.28 24.22
C TRP A 241 -19.88 -6.01 25.40
N ALA A 242 -21.20 -5.90 25.54
CA ALA A 242 -21.99 -6.63 26.53
C ALA A 242 -23.23 -7.25 25.90
N PHE A 243 -23.68 -8.39 26.42
CA PHE A 243 -24.93 -9.02 26.00
C PHE A 243 -26.14 -8.23 26.52
N CYS A 244 -27.12 -7.93 25.66
CA CYS A 244 -28.32 -7.17 25.99
C CYS A 244 -29.30 -7.95 26.89
N ASP A 245 -28.96 -8.11 28.16
CA ASP A 245 -29.70 -8.89 29.17
C ASP A 245 -30.40 -8.06 30.25
N GLY A 246 -30.27 -6.72 30.20
CA GLY A 246 -30.84 -5.79 31.17
C GLY A 246 -29.94 -5.44 32.36
N LYS A 247 -28.73 -5.99 32.44
CA LYS A 247 -27.80 -5.72 33.55
C LYS A 247 -26.95 -4.48 33.29
N THR A 248 -26.20 -4.08 34.31
CA THR A 248 -25.21 -3.01 34.21
C THR A 248 -23.81 -3.61 34.05
N TYR A 249 -23.09 -3.16 33.02
CA TYR A 249 -21.71 -3.52 32.71
C TYR A 249 -20.87 -2.25 32.67
N ASN A 250 -19.83 -2.16 33.50
CA ASN A 250 -18.95 -0.98 33.58
C ASN A 250 -19.72 0.35 33.75
N GLY A 251 -20.77 0.34 34.57
CA GLY A 251 -21.61 1.51 34.81
C GLY A 251 -22.67 1.82 33.73
N VAL A 252 -22.70 1.04 32.63
CA VAL A 252 -23.68 1.19 31.54
C VAL A 252 -24.73 0.09 31.64
N THR A 253 -26.01 0.46 31.75
CA THR A 253 -27.13 -0.49 31.69
C THR A 253 -27.47 -0.80 30.24
N VAL A 254 -27.36 -2.07 29.86
CA VAL A 254 -27.78 -2.54 28.53
C VAL A 254 -29.30 -2.81 28.51
N PRO A 255 -29.99 -2.69 27.37
CA PRO A 255 -31.38 -3.11 27.28
C PRO A 255 -31.51 -4.63 27.43
N ASP A 256 -32.67 -5.10 27.87
CA ASP A 256 -32.99 -6.55 27.91
C ASP A 256 -33.76 -6.94 26.64
N LEU A 257 -33.04 -7.40 25.63
CA LEU A 257 -33.58 -7.79 24.31
C LEU A 257 -33.85 -9.29 24.20
N ARG A 258 -33.63 -10.06 25.27
CA ARG A 258 -33.82 -11.52 25.25
C ARG A 258 -35.28 -11.88 25.02
N SER A 259 -35.53 -12.74 24.03
CA SER A 259 -36.86 -13.24 23.67
C SER A 259 -37.87 -12.10 23.39
N ARG A 260 -37.38 -11.06 22.71
CA ARG A 260 -38.17 -9.92 22.24
C ARG A 260 -37.92 -9.70 20.76
N PHE A 261 -38.94 -9.22 20.08
CA PHE A 261 -38.81 -8.68 18.73
C PHE A 261 -38.40 -7.21 18.83
N VAL A 262 -37.47 -6.78 17.98
CA VAL A 262 -37.00 -5.38 17.94
C VAL A 262 -37.89 -4.61 16.98
N MET A 263 -38.45 -3.50 17.45
CA MET A 263 -39.31 -2.60 16.67
C MET A 263 -38.75 -1.18 16.78
N CYS A 264 -38.76 -0.44 15.67
CA CYS A 264 -38.37 0.96 15.66
C CYS A 264 -39.48 1.80 16.31
N GLY A 265 -39.12 2.72 17.19
CA GLY A 265 -40.03 3.76 17.66
C GLY A 265 -40.30 4.78 16.56
N GLU A 266 -41.36 5.57 16.71
CA GLU A 266 -41.70 6.63 15.75
C GLU A 266 -40.73 7.82 15.82
N THR A 267 -40.03 7.97 16.95
CA THR A 267 -38.99 8.99 17.17
C THR A 267 -37.79 8.39 17.90
N ILE A 268 -36.64 9.07 17.87
CA ILE A 268 -35.42 8.59 18.58
C ILE A 268 -35.61 8.52 20.11
N SER A 269 -36.50 9.34 20.66
CA SER A 269 -36.85 9.35 22.09
C SER A 269 -37.91 8.32 22.47
N ASP A 270 -38.63 7.76 21.49
CA ASP A 270 -39.66 6.75 21.71
C ASP A 270 -39.00 5.40 21.98
N THR A 271 -38.72 5.15 23.26
CA THR A 271 -37.98 3.98 23.73
C THR A 271 -38.79 3.25 24.79
N GLY A 272 -38.70 1.91 24.80
CA GLY A 272 -39.46 1.10 25.73
C GLY A 272 -39.36 -0.39 25.44
N LYS A 273 -40.13 -1.18 26.20
CA LYS A 273 -40.28 -2.62 26.00
C LYS A 273 -41.66 -3.07 26.48
N SER A 274 -42.24 -4.06 25.80
CA SER A 274 -43.44 -4.72 26.30
C SER A 274 -43.18 -5.43 27.63
N SER A 275 -44.21 -5.59 28.47
CA SER A 275 -44.09 -6.35 29.73
C SER A 275 -43.73 -7.82 29.47
N ASN A 276 -44.41 -8.46 28.51
CA ASN A 276 -44.28 -9.88 28.22
C ASN A 276 -43.14 -10.18 27.24
N LYS A 277 -42.54 -11.37 27.37
CA LYS A 277 -41.52 -11.92 26.46
C LYS A 277 -42.07 -13.17 25.78
N ALA A 278 -41.46 -13.56 24.66
CA ALA A 278 -41.59 -14.93 24.17
C ALA A 278 -41.02 -15.91 25.21
N SER A 279 -41.68 -17.06 25.37
CA SER A 279 -41.30 -18.14 26.27
C SER A 279 -40.79 -19.35 25.47
N GLY A 280 -40.44 -20.45 26.16
CA GLY A 280 -39.97 -21.68 25.54
C GLY A 280 -38.45 -21.78 25.37
N GLY A 281 -38.00 -22.96 24.93
CA GLY A 281 -36.59 -23.29 24.70
C GLY A 281 -36.00 -22.65 23.43
N SER A 282 -34.76 -22.97 23.10
CA SER A 282 -34.06 -22.42 21.92
C SER A 282 -34.69 -22.85 20.58
N SER A 283 -35.24 -24.06 20.51
CA SER A 283 -35.87 -24.62 19.31
C SER A 283 -37.40 -24.53 19.29
N ALA A 284 -38.02 -24.04 20.37
CA ALA A 284 -39.47 -24.03 20.54
C ALA A 284 -39.94 -22.78 21.29
N LYS A 285 -39.52 -21.59 20.80
CA LYS A 285 -40.08 -20.32 21.25
C LYS A 285 -41.55 -20.23 20.87
N ASN A 286 -42.36 -19.74 21.81
CA ASN A 286 -43.76 -19.45 21.61
C ASN A 286 -44.16 -18.12 22.26
N PHE A 287 -45.23 -17.54 21.76
CA PHE A 287 -45.85 -16.36 22.34
C PHE A 287 -47.34 -16.38 22.06
N PHE A 288 -48.11 -16.69 23.10
CA PHE A 288 -49.54 -16.81 22.96
C PHE A 288 -50.24 -15.46 23.11
N ARG A 289 -51.26 -15.27 22.29
CA ARG A 289 -52.23 -14.18 22.41
C ARG A 289 -53.63 -14.74 22.41
N ASP A 290 -54.36 -14.35 23.43
CA ASP A 290 -55.76 -14.68 23.53
C ASP A 290 -56.58 -13.77 22.61
N THR A 291 -57.53 -14.36 21.91
CA THR A 291 -58.54 -13.62 21.17
C THR A 291 -59.50 -12.94 22.14
N LYS A 292 -60.24 -11.96 21.63
CA LYS A 292 -61.33 -11.35 22.41
C LYS A 292 -62.39 -12.42 22.70
N PRO A 293 -62.82 -12.61 23.97
CA PRO A 293 -63.89 -13.53 24.31
C PRO A 293 -65.13 -13.27 23.46
N THR A 294 -65.62 -14.31 22.80
CA THR A 294 -66.73 -14.22 21.85
C THR A 294 -67.77 -15.28 22.19
N THR A 295 -69.04 -14.90 22.17
CA THR A 295 -70.16 -15.83 22.33
C THR A 295 -70.60 -16.29 20.94
N VAL A 296 -70.65 -17.59 20.72
CA VAL A 296 -71.10 -18.16 19.45
C VAL A 296 -72.61 -18.44 19.55
N SER A 297 -73.39 -17.91 18.61
CA SER A 297 -74.80 -18.24 18.48
C SER A 297 -74.97 -19.56 17.72
N VAL A 298 -75.54 -20.58 18.38
CA VAL A 298 -75.94 -21.83 17.73
C VAL A 298 -77.45 -21.80 17.52
N SER A 299 -77.89 -21.86 16.27
CA SER A 299 -79.31 -21.96 15.92
C SER A 299 -79.73 -23.42 15.88
N VAL A 300 -80.75 -23.81 16.64
CA VAL A 300 -81.36 -25.16 16.57
C VAL A 300 -82.76 -25.04 15.98
N ASN A 301 -83.02 -25.78 14.91
CA ASN A 301 -84.33 -25.84 14.27
C ASN A 301 -85.01 -27.17 14.63
N VAL A 302 -86.14 -27.13 15.33
CA VAL A 302 -86.96 -28.32 15.62
C VAL A 302 -88.08 -28.40 14.58
N GLN A 303 -88.13 -29.49 13.82
CA GLN A 303 -89.13 -29.69 12.76
C GLN A 303 -90.50 -30.08 13.33
N ASN A 304 -91.54 -29.99 12.49
CA ASN A 304 -92.92 -30.35 12.85
C ASN A 304 -93.05 -31.82 13.26
N THR A 305 -93.93 -32.08 14.23
CA THR A 305 -94.35 -33.43 14.62
C THR A 305 -95.86 -33.58 14.55
N THR A 306 -96.29 -34.69 13.96
CA THR A 306 -97.68 -35.16 13.94
C THR A 306 -97.90 -36.14 15.09
N LEU A 307 -98.95 -35.93 15.88
CA LEU A 307 -99.32 -36.84 16.97
C LEU A 307 -99.93 -38.13 16.45
N THR A 308 -99.59 -39.24 17.10
CA THR A 308 -100.21 -40.56 16.88
C THR A 308 -101.41 -40.77 17.81
N GLU A 309 -102.26 -41.73 17.48
CA GLU A 309 -103.42 -42.12 18.33
C GLU A 309 -102.99 -42.50 19.76
N ALA A 310 -101.81 -43.09 19.95
CA ALA A 310 -101.32 -43.42 21.30
C ALA A 310 -101.01 -42.18 22.16
N GLN A 311 -100.71 -41.05 21.53
CA GLN A 311 -100.29 -39.80 22.20
C GLN A 311 -101.47 -38.88 22.54
N ILE A 312 -102.67 -39.14 22.03
CA ILE A 312 -103.89 -38.43 22.46
C ILE A 312 -104.48 -39.09 23.72
N PRO A 313 -105.07 -38.32 24.65
CA PRO A 313 -105.70 -38.87 25.85
C PRO A 313 -106.80 -39.90 25.52
N SER A 314 -106.88 -40.96 26.34
CA SER A 314 -107.93 -41.96 26.18
C SER A 314 -109.31 -41.36 26.43
N HIS A 315 -110.18 -41.35 25.43
CA HIS A 315 -111.53 -40.81 25.55
C HIS A 315 -112.54 -41.67 24.78
N LYS A 316 -113.80 -41.61 25.22
CA LYS A 316 -114.97 -42.13 24.51
C LYS A 316 -116.04 -41.06 24.43
N HIS A 317 -116.93 -41.17 23.46
CA HIS A 317 -118.08 -40.30 23.33
C HIS A 317 -119.33 -41.01 23.87
N ILE A 318 -120.20 -40.25 24.54
CA ILE A 318 -121.52 -40.71 24.98
C ILE A 318 -122.54 -39.94 24.15
N GLY A 319 -123.43 -40.66 23.49
CA GLY A 319 -124.52 -40.10 22.69
C GLY A 319 -125.56 -39.42 23.58
N GLY A 320 -126.24 -38.40 23.07
CA GLY A 320 -127.13 -37.56 23.88
C GLY A 320 -128.55 -38.11 24.09
N MET A 321 -128.94 -39.19 23.41
CA MET A 321 -130.32 -39.71 23.46
C MET A 321 -130.43 -40.88 24.45
N PRO A 322 -131.39 -40.84 25.40
CA PRO A 322 -131.64 -41.91 26.35
C PRO A 322 -132.52 -43.02 25.75
N TYR A 323 -132.15 -44.26 25.99
CA TYR A 323 -132.85 -45.47 25.55
C TYR A 323 -133.26 -46.32 26.74
N CYS A 324 -134.38 -47.05 26.61
CA CYS A 324 -134.88 -47.92 27.67
C CYS A 324 -134.04 -49.18 27.87
N TRP A 325 -133.45 -49.72 26.79
CA TRP A 325 -132.63 -50.93 26.79
C TRP A 325 -131.38 -50.76 25.92
N GLY A 326 -130.38 -51.63 26.12
CA GLY A 326 -129.14 -51.62 25.32
C GLY A 326 -129.31 -52.16 23.90
N THR A 327 -130.52 -52.54 23.50
CA THR A 327 -130.80 -53.21 22.22
C THR A 327 -130.43 -52.30 21.04
N GLY A 328 -129.53 -52.77 20.17
CA GLY A 328 -129.04 -52.00 19.02
C GLY A 328 -127.84 -51.09 19.32
N MET A 329 -127.38 -51.00 20.58
CA MET A 329 -126.12 -50.34 20.91
C MET A 329 -124.95 -51.31 20.65
N LYS A 330 -123.99 -50.91 19.80
CA LYS A 330 -122.81 -51.72 19.47
C LYS A 330 -121.92 -51.97 20.69
N TYR A 331 -121.79 -50.98 21.56
CA TYR A 331 -121.07 -51.07 22.82
C TYR A 331 -122.07 -51.01 23.97
N ILE A 332 -121.76 -51.66 25.10
CA ILE A 332 -122.64 -51.70 26.28
C ILE A 332 -122.98 -50.25 26.66
N GLY A 333 -124.26 -49.90 26.60
CA GLY A 333 -124.74 -48.54 26.82
C GLY A 333 -124.27 -47.98 28.16
N PHE A 334 -123.93 -46.70 28.19
CA PHE A 334 -123.60 -46.02 29.44
C PHE A 334 -124.90 -45.69 30.16
N SER A 335 -125.04 -46.13 31.40
CA SER A 335 -126.20 -45.80 32.21
C SER A 335 -125.95 -44.53 33.03
N ASP A 336 -126.88 -43.59 32.96
CA ASP A 336 -126.81 -42.33 33.69
C ASP A 336 -128.18 -41.95 34.26
N THR A 337 -128.22 -40.83 34.99
CA THR A 337 -129.39 -40.25 35.63
C THR A 337 -130.58 -40.11 34.68
N GLN A 338 -131.76 -40.37 35.24
CA GLN A 338 -133.01 -40.56 34.49
C GLN A 338 -133.49 -39.26 33.85
N THR A 339 -133.79 -39.31 32.55
CA THR A 339 -134.53 -38.25 31.85
C THR A 339 -136.03 -38.53 31.89
N GLN A 340 -136.84 -37.50 31.65
CA GLN A 340 -138.31 -37.63 31.72
C GLN A 340 -138.89 -38.59 30.67
N TYR A 341 -138.25 -38.65 29.49
CA TYR A 341 -138.62 -39.53 28.38
C TYR A 341 -137.39 -40.27 27.86
N GLN A 342 -137.58 -41.52 27.49
CA GLN A 342 -136.58 -42.36 26.84
C GLN A 342 -137.14 -43.00 25.58
N ILE A 343 -136.27 -43.30 24.63
CA ILE A 343 -136.62 -44.04 23.43
C ILE A 343 -136.89 -45.50 23.83
N ASP A 344 -138.09 -46.01 23.56
CA ASP A 344 -138.36 -47.43 23.74
C ASP A 344 -137.86 -48.21 22.52
N ASN A 345 -136.73 -48.91 22.68
CA ASN A 345 -136.12 -49.71 21.62
C ASN A 345 -136.41 -51.21 21.79
N THR A 346 -137.55 -51.56 22.39
CA THR A 346 -138.05 -52.94 22.43
C THR A 346 -138.92 -53.26 21.21
N TYR A 347 -138.97 -54.56 20.85
CA TYR A 347 -139.40 -55.06 19.53
C TYR A 347 -140.83 -54.64 19.10
N ASN A 348 -141.70 -54.29 20.06
CA ASN A 348 -143.12 -53.95 19.82
C ASN A 348 -143.57 -52.67 20.55
N SER A 349 -142.68 -51.68 20.71
CA SER A 349 -142.95 -50.49 21.55
C SER A 349 -143.16 -49.18 20.79
N SER A 350 -143.81 -48.23 21.46
CA SER A 350 -143.95 -46.84 20.99
C SER A 350 -142.62 -46.09 21.09
N ILE A 351 -142.26 -45.31 20.07
CA ILE A 351 -140.95 -44.63 19.94
C ILE A 351 -140.51 -43.91 21.24
N TRP A 352 -141.44 -43.25 21.94
CA TRP A 352 -141.17 -42.57 23.20
C TRP A 352 -141.96 -43.19 24.34
N ARG A 353 -141.27 -43.45 25.46
CA ARG A 353 -141.88 -43.97 26.69
C ARG A 353 -141.54 -43.06 27.87
N LYS A 354 -142.56 -42.79 28.69
CA LYS A 354 -142.39 -42.13 29.98
C LYS A 354 -141.74 -43.11 30.96
N HIS A 355 -140.75 -42.64 31.71
CA HIS A 355 -139.94 -43.49 32.58
C HIS A 355 -140.77 -44.11 33.71
N SER A 356 -140.62 -45.42 33.95
CA SER A 356 -141.47 -46.19 34.86
C SER A 356 -140.70 -47.28 35.63
N ASP A 357 -139.48 -46.97 36.07
CA ASP A 357 -138.49 -47.80 36.79
C ASP A 357 -137.44 -48.52 35.91
N GLY A 358 -136.19 -48.01 35.97
CA GLY A 358 -134.99 -48.44 35.21
C GLY A 358 -133.92 -47.32 35.14
N GLN A 359 -132.70 -47.57 34.63
CA GLN A 359 -131.73 -46.51 34.30
C GLN A 359 -131.82 -46.16 32.81
N SER A 360 -131.64 -44.89 32.44
CA SER A 360 -131.56 -44.48 31.03
C SER A 360 -130.20 -44.88 30.44
N LEU A 361 -130.22 -45.55 29.29
CA LEU A 361 -129.01 -46.02 28.61
C LEU A 361 -128.67 -45.11 27.43
N TYR A 362 -127.41 -44.73 27.31
CA TYR A 362 -126.89 -43.90 26.22
C TYR A 362 -125.90 -44.70 25.38
N ALA A 363 -126.06 -44.64 24.06
CA ALA A 363 -125.09 -45.26 23.16
C ALA A 363 -123.72 -44.58 23.34
N CYS A 364 -122.66 -45.33 23.59
CA CYS A 364 -121.31 -44.78 23.68
C CYS A 364 -120.35 -45.43 22.69
N THR A 365 -119.27 -44.73 22.33
CA THR A 365 -118.15 -45.33 21.59
C THR A 365 -117.23 -46.12 22.53
N SER A 366 -116.31 -46.90 21.99
CA SER A 366 -115.17 -47.42 22.77
C SER A 366 -114.20 -46.29 23.12
N ASN A 367 -113.41 -46.49 24.18
CA ASN A 367 -112.26 -45.64 24.45
C ASN A 367 -111.23 -45.80 23.34
N THR A 368 -110.69 -44.70 22.85
CA THR A 368 -109.45 -44.70 22.06
C THR A 368 -108.49 -43.63 22.57
N GLY A 369 -107.20 -43.79 22.30
CA GLY A 369 -106.12 -43.02 22.87
C GLY A 369 -105.42 -43.74 24.04
N GLY A 370 -104.20 -43.29 24.36
CA GLY A 370 -103.35 -43.89 25.39
C GLY A 370 -102.69 -42.88 26.34
N GLY A 371 -102.76 -41.57 26.01
CA GLY A 371 -102.18 -40.50 26.82
C GLY A 371 -100.66 -40.57 26.97
N GLN A 372 -99.94 -41.25 26.06
CA GLN A 372 -98.49 -41.34 26.12
C GLN A 372 -97.86 -39.96 25.88
N GLY A 373 -96.85 -39.61 26.67
CA GLY A 373 -96.12 -38.35 26.51
C GLY A 373 -95.45 -38.22 25.14
N HIS A 374 -95.22 -36.98 24.70
CA HIS A 374 -94.37 -36.68 23.55
C HIS A 374 -93.44 -35.51 23.88
N ASN A 375 -92.23 -35.53 23.32
CA ASN A 375 -91.19 -34.53 23.61
C ASN A 375 -90.64 -33.89 22.33
N HIS A 376 -90.34 -32.60 22.41
CA HIS A 376 -89.54 -31.85 21.45
C HIS A 376 -88.39 -31.19 22.20
N HIS A 377 -87.23 -31.85 22.21
CA HIS A 377 -86.07 -31.32 22.95
C HIS A 377 -85.05 -30.69 22.00
N ALA A 378 -84.76 -29.41 22.21
CA ALA A 378 -83.63 -28.73 21.59
C ALA A 378 -83.05 -27.71 22.55
N THR A 379 -81.78 -27.88 22.89
CA THR A 379 -80.99 -26.86 23.58
C THR A 379 -79.60 -26.80 22.94
N ALA A 380 -79.10 -25.59 22.68
CA ALA A 380 -77.70 -25.35 22.36
C ALA A 380 -77.27 -24.06 23.07
N SER A 381 -76.16 -24.14 23.81
CA SER A 381 -75.54 -22.97 24.41
C SER A 381 -74.02 -23.14 24.35
N SER A 382 -73.32 -22.04 24.08
CA SER A 382 -71.87 -21.94 24.19
C SER A 382 -71.56 -20.74 25.08
N PRO A 383 -70.99 -20.95 26.28
CA PRO A 383 -70.48 -19.86 27.09
C PRO A 383 -69.44 -19.05 26.32
N SER A 384 -69.29 -17.77 26.69
CA SER A 384 -68.22 -16.94 26.14
C SER A 384 -66.87 -17.61 26.42
N HIS A 385 -66.09 -17.80 25.36
CA HIS A 385 -64.75 -18.36 25.45
C HIS A 385 -63.82 -17.58 24.53
N ASN A 386 -62.52 -17.71 24.77
CA ASN A 386 -61.47 -17.21 23.91
C ASN A 386 -60.64 -18.37 23.35
N HIS A 387 -59.84 -18.06 22.34
CA HIS A 387 -58.83 -18.98 21.82
C HIS A 387 -57.46 -18.39 22.12
N SER A 388 -56.49 -19.25 22.37
CA SER A 388 -55.09 -18.86 22.50
C SER A 388 -54.33 -19.30 21.25
N VAL A 389 -53.66 -18.37 20.59
CA VAL A 389 -52.92 -18.63 19.36
C VAL A 389 -51.45 -18.28 19.57
N ASP A 390 -50.54 -19.18 19.17
CA ASP A 390 -49.11 -18.88 19.10
C ASP A 390 -48.83 -18.02 17.87
N VAL A 391 -48.24 -16.85 18.07
CA VAL A 391 -47.97 -15.88 17.01
C VAL A 391 -46.50 -15.78 16.62
N ILE A 392 -45.66 -16.74 17.02
CA ILE A 392 -44.24 -16.73 16.64
C ILE A 392 -44.04 -17.26 15.21
N PRO A 393 -43.43 -16.45 14.30
CA PRO A 393 -43.02 -16.93 12.98
C PRO A 393 -41.74 -17.77 13.06
N PRO A 394 -41.34 -18.52 12.01
CA PRO A 394 -40.03 -19.17 11.95
C PRO A 394 -38.89 -18.18 12.25
N TYR A 395 -37.91 -18.59 13.04
CA TYR A 395 -36.86 -17.70 13.55
C TYR A 395 -35.49 -18.37 13.60
N TYR A 396 -34.45 -17.55 13.66
CA TYR A 396 -33.08 -17.93 14.00
C TYR A 396 -32.63 -17.08 15.20
N LEU A 397 -32.02 -17.71 16.21
CA LEU A 397 -31.61 -17.00 17.42
C LEU A 397 -30.20 -16.44 17.27
N LEU A 398 -30.08 -15.12 17.30
CA LEU A 398 -28.82 -14.39 17.47
C LEU A 398 -28.83 -13.66 18.82
N ALA A 399 -27.65 -13.51 19.41
CA ALA A 399 -27.48 -12.61 20.54
C ALA A 399 -27.53 -11.16 20.05
N PHE A 400 -28.08 -10.27 20.85
CA PHE A 400 -27.86 -8.84 20.68
C PHE A 400 -26.79 -8.41 21.67
N ILE A 401 -25.73 -7.78 21.17
CA ILE A 401 -24.67 -7.21 22.01
C ILE A 401 -24.61 -5.71 21.79
N MET A 402 -24.30 -4.96 22.86
CA MET A 402 -24.19 -3.51 22.86
C MET A 402 -22.75 -3.08 23.11
N LYS A 403 -22.27 -2.10 22.36
CA LYS A 403 -20.96 -1.48 22.58
C LYS A 403 -20.97 -0.69 23.89
N LEU A 404 -20.02 -1.01 24.79
CA LEU A 404 -19.83 -0.36 26.10
C LEU A 404 -19.02 0.92 26.05
#